data_AF-A0A511DQI1-F1
#
_entry.id   AF-A0A511DQI1-F1
#
_cell.length_a   1.000
_cell.length_b   1.000
_cell.length_c   1.000
_cell.angle_alpha   90.00
_cell.angle_beta   90.00
_cell.angle_gamma   90.00
#
_symmetry.space_group_name_H-M   'P 1'
#
loop_
_entity.id
_entity.type
_entity.pdbx_description
1 polymer ?
#
loop_
_entity_poly.entity_id
_entity_poly.type
_entity_poly.pdbx_seq_one_letter_code
_entity_poly.pdbx_strand_id
1 'polypeptide(L)'
;MSAAVEHVPDAARRDPAVRLADLCDPGTLHDVVAVDGLVAGRGLLDGVASRVFATDPRVQGGALGRDGCALVVGAYDAALTAGEPVVGIWQSGGARLREGAGSLDAIGRIFRAMTLASGRIPQVSVVLGPSAGGAAYGPALTDVVVTGPDARVFVTGPDVVRSVTGEDVDALSLGGPQVHARHSGVAHVAAPDDDAAYTAAREIVGLLADRRRPAPRVRRAVDPATLMPPSPRRAYDVRPVVDALLDAPAHELAPRWAPNIVTALGRIDGRSVGVLANNPLRLGGCLTATSSDKAARFVRTCDSLGVPLVVLVDVPGYLPGAAQELDGVVRRGAKLLHAFACASVPRVTVVTRKAYGGAYIAMNSTSLGATRVFAWPAATVDVMNPVAAVRILHRRDLAGLDGAARDHAEAALVDTHARETGGLADAVAAGYVDEIVAPAATRDAIARTLAAAADTRGRPGNMPL
;
A
#
# COMPACT_ATOMS: atom_id res chain seq x y z
N MET A 1 35.46 16.14 -9.22
CA MET A 1 35.33 16.15 -10.70
C MET A 1 33.88 15.84 -11.02
N SER A 2 33.14 16.86 -11.44
CA SER A 2 31.73 16.76 -11.81
C SER A 2 31.65 16.00 -13.13
N ALA A 3 31.19 14.74 -13.09
CA ALA A 3 30.83 14.03 -14.31
C ALA A 3 29.63 14.76 -14.93
N ALA A 4 29.83 15.30 -16.13
CA ALA A 4 28.76 15.88 -16.92
C ALA A 4 27.72 14.78 -17.19
N VAL A 5 26.47 15.03 -16.81
CA VAL A 5 25.33 14.19 -17.18
C VAL A 5 25.18 14.33 -18.69
N GLU A 6 25.64 13.34 -19.44
CA GLU A 6 25.41 13.27 -20.89
C GLU A 6 23.90 13.28 -21.15
N HIS A 7 23.46 14.27 -21.91
CA HIS A 7 22.07 14.41 -22.31
C HIS A 7 21.75 13.33 -23.35
N VAL A 8 21.28 12.16 -22.89
CA VAL A 8 20.76 11.10 -23.77
C VAL A 8 19.57 11.66 -24.56
N PRO A 9 19.58 11.63 -25.90
CA PRO A 9 18.47 12.14 -26.71
C PRO A 9 17.13 11.48 -26.34
N ASP A 10 16.02 12.24 -26.36
CA ASP A 10 14.67 11.77 -26.00
C ASP A 10 14.23 10.51 -26.80
N ALA A 11 14.71 10.37 -28.03
CA ALA A 11 14.48 9.18 -28.86
C ALA A 11 15.19 7.91 -28.34
N ALA A 12 16.38 8.05 -27.72
CA ALA A 12 17.11 6.94 -27.12
C ALA A 12 16.50 6.52 -25.77
N ARG A 13 15.93 7.47 -25.01
CA ARG A 13 15.18 7.18 -23.78
C ARG A 13 13.90 6.37 -24.00
N ARG A 14 13.40 6.30 -25.24
CA ARG A 14 12.24 5.47 -25.62
C ARG A 14 12.62 4.06 -26.10
N ASP A 15 13.91 3.77 -26.23
CA ASP A 15 14.37 2.42 -26.57
C ASP A 15 14.13 1.47 -25.37
N PRO A 16 13.32 0.41 -25.51
CA PRO A 16 13.08 -0.54 -24.43
C PRO A 16 14.36 -1.21 -23.91
N ALA A 17 15.36 -1.49 -24.74
CA ALA A 17 16.60 -2.10 -24.28
C ALA A 17 17.42 -1.14 -23.40
N VAL A 18 17.45 0.15 -23.77
CA VAL A 18 18.07 1.21 -22.95
C VAL A 18 17.33 1.34 -21.63
N ARG A 19 15.99 1.41 -21.64
CA ARG A 19 15.18 1.47 -20.42
C ARG A 19 15.38 0.27 -19.50
N LEU A 20 15.51 -0.93 -20.07
CA LEU A 20 15.81 -2.13 -19.28
C LEU A 20 17.20 -2.07 -18.67
N ALA A 21 18.19 -1.54 -19.38
CA ALA A 21 19.54 -1.34 -18.86
C ALA A 21 19.56 -0.28 -17.75
N ASP A 22 18.83 0.82 -17.93
CA ASP A 22 18.68 1.91 -16.95
C ASP A 22 17.89 1.49 -15.71
N LEU A 23 17.01 0.49 -15.84
CA LEU A 23 16.27 -0.11 -14.73
C LEU A 23 17.14 -1.12 -13.97
N CYS A 24 17.94 -1.94 -14.64
CA CYS A 24 18.80 -2.93 -13.98
C CYS A 24 20.03 -2.28 -13.33
N ASP A 25 20.70 -3.02 -12.44
CA ASP A 25 22.02 -2.61 -11.94
C ASP A 25 23.01 -2.58 -13.11
N PRO A 26 23.96 -1.62 -13.14
CA PRO A 26 24.84 -1.43 -14.29
C PRO A 26 25.59 -2.71 -14.70
N GLY A 27 25.50 -3.06 -15.99
CA GLY A 27 26.17 -4.23 -16.56
C GLY A 27 25.56 -5.59 -16.20
N THR A 28 24.40 -5.62 -15.53
CA THR A 28 23.77 -6.89 -15.11
C THR A 28 22.70 -7.41 -16.05
N LEU A 29 22.21 -6.59 -16.99
CA LEU A 29 21.21 -7.02 -17.97
C LEU A 29 21.82 -8.03 -18.97
N HIS A 30 21.24 -9.22 -19.03
CA HIS A 30 21.64 -10.31 -19.92
C HIS A 30 20.41 -11.04 -20.47
N ASP A 31 20.63 -11.99 -21.38
CA ASP A 31 19.58 -12.78 -22.06
C ASP A 31 18.51 -11.90 -22.72
N VAL A 32 18.93 -10.78 -23.31
CA VAL A 32 18.03 -9.81 -23.92
C VAL A 32 17.49 -10.36 -25.23
N VAL A 33 16.17 -10.48 -25.31
CA VAL A 33 15.44 -10.95 -26.49
C VAL A 33 14.43 -9.87 -26.89
N ALA A 34 14.40 -9.51 -28.17
CA ALA A 34 13.46 -8.56 -28.73
C ALA A 34 12.57 -9.26 -29.77
N VAL A 35 11.25 -9.20 -29.57
CA VAL A 35 10.25 -9.79 -30.46
C VAL A 35 9.10 -8.82 -30.63
N ASP A 36 8.87 -8.40 -31.86
CA ASP A 36 7.61 -7.76 -32.27
C ASP A 36 7.16 -6.57 -31.40
N GLY A 37 8.08 -5.65 -31.11
CA GLY A 37 7.80 -4.45 -30.30
C GLY A 37 7.80 -4.69 -28.79
N LEU A 38 8.33 -5.82 -28.33
CA LEU A 38 8.56 -6.13 -26.92
C LEU A 38 9.99 -6.62 -26.72
N VAL A 39 10.60 -6.22 -25.61
CA VAL A 39 11.94 -6.68 -25.20
C VAL A 39 11.83 -7.28 -23.80
N ALA A 40 12.49 -8.41 -23.58
CA ALA A 40 12.59 -9.04 -22.27
C ALA A 40 14.03 -9.47 -21.99
N GLY A 41 14.37 -9.60 -20.72
CA GLY A 41 15.69 -10.06 -20.28
C GLY A 41 15.70 -10.38 -18.79
N ARG A 42 16.91 -10.54 -18.26
CA ARG A 42 17.16 -10.78 -16.83
C ARG A 42 18.27 -9.85 -16.35
N GLY A 43 18.12 -9.32 -15.14
CA GLY A 43 19.11 -8.45 -14.52
C GLY A 43 19.01 -8.44 -13.01
N LEU A 44 19.88 -7.68 -12.36
CA LEU A 44 19.77 -7.41 -10.93
C LEU A 44 19.06 -6.09 -10.71
N LEU A 45 18.23 -6.02 -9.66
CA LEU A 45 17.57 -4.80 -9.19
C LEU A 45 17.96 -4.61 -7.72
N ASP A 46 18.89 -3.70 -7.45
CA ASP A 46 19.49 -3.53 -6.12
C ASP A 46 20.00 -4.88 -5.56
N GLY A 47 20.71 -5.63 -6.40
CA GLY A 47 21.25 -6.97 -6.10
C GLY A 47 20.24 -8.13 -6.21
N VAL A 48 18.96 -7.87 -6.46
CA VAL A 48 17.92 -8.92 -6.57
C VAL A 48 17.76 -9.39 -8.02
N ALA A 49 18.05 -10.66 -8.28
CA ALA A 49 17.82 -11.27 -9.59
C ALA A 49 16.34 -11.23 -9.98
N SER A 50 16.06 -10.61 -11.12
CA SER A 50 14.69 -10.30 -11.56
C SER A 50 14.53 -10.46 -13.07
N ARG A 51 13.32 -10.85 -13.48
CA ARG A 51 12.91 -10.82 -14.90
C ARG A 51 12.36 -9.45 -15.24
N VAL A 52 12.76 -8.93 -16.38
CA VAL A 52 12.35 -7.60 -16.82
C VAL A 52 11.83 -7.63 -18.26
N PHE A 53 10.83 -6.80 -18.55
CA PHE A 53 10.35 -6.60 -19.92
C PHE A 53 9.92 -5.16 -20.16
N ALA A 54 9.92 -4.72 -21.41
CA ALA A 54 9.52 -3.38 -21.82
C ALA A 54 8.83 -3.41 -23.18
N THR A 55 7.72 -2.68 -23.31
CA THR A 55 7.07 -2.41 -24.60
C THR A 55 7.84 -1.34 -25.37
N ASP A 56 8.01 -1.52 -26.68
CA ASP A 56 8.66 -0.54 -27.57
C ASP A 56 7.62 0.44 -28.16
N PRO A 57 7.52 1.68 -27.67
CA PRO A 57 6.57 2.65 -28.22
C PRO A 57 6.90 3.06 -29.67
N ARG A 58 8.13 2.82 -30.14
CA ARG A 58 8.57 3.17 -31.50
C ARG A 58 8.00 2.20 -32.54
N VAL A 59 7.58 1.00 -32.11
CA VAL A 59 6.96 -0.02 -32.97
C VAL A 59 5.43 0.06 -32.81
N GLN A 60 4.77 0.72 -33.76
CA GLN A 60 3.30 0.86 -33.80
C GLN A 60 2.70 1.42 -32.48
N GLY A 61 3.40 2.34 -31.81
CA GLY A 61 2.93 2.89 -30.53
C GLY A 61 2.96 1.89 -29.37
N GLY A 62 3.78 0.83 -29.45
CA GLY A 62 3.86 -0.23 -28.45
C GLY A 62 2.67 -1.21 -28.51
N ALA A 63 2.01 -1.30 -29.66
CA ALA A 63 0.84 -2.17 -29.83
C ALA A 63 1.20 -3.65 -29.62
N LEU A 64 0.44 -4.29 -28.73
CA LEU A 64 0.64 -5.67 -28.28
C LEU A 64 0.21 -6.67 -29.36
N GLY A 65 1.18 -7.22 -30.09
CA GLY A 65 0.99 -8.28 -31.09
C GLY A 65 1.14 -9.69 -30.50
N ARG A 66 0.78 -10.72 -31.27
CA ARG A 66 0.83 -12.12 -30.82
C ARG A 66 2.21 -12.56 -30.35
N ASP A 67 3.23 -12.34 -31.17
CA ASP A 67 4.57 -12.86 -30.91
C ASP A 67 5.26 -12.12 -29.76
N GLY A 68 5.09 -10.79 -29.71
CA GLY A 68 5.61 -9.98 -28.61
C GLY A 68 4.95 -10.36 -27.28
N CYS A 69 3.64 -10.60 -27.25
CA CYS A 69 2.96 -11.06 -26.03
C CYS A 69 3.47 -12.43 -25.55
N ALA A 70 3.81 -13.35 -26.47
CA ALA A 70 4.38 -14.63 -26.10
C ALA A 70 5.73 -14.49 -25.38
N LEU A 71 6.53 -13.48 -25.73
CA LEU A 71 7.77 -13.15 -25.02
C LEU A 71 7.52 -12.75 -23.56
N VAL A 72 6.50 -11.91 -23.32
CA VAL A 72 6.10 -11.51 -21.95
C VAL A 72 5.63 -12.71 -21.14
N VAL A 73 4.79 -13.57 -21.73
CA VAL A 73 4.34 -14.81 -21.07
C VAL A 73 5.53 -15.70 -20.69
N GLY A 74 6.49 -15.88 -21.61
CA GLY A 74 7.70 -16.64 -21.33
C GLY A 74 8.55 -16.04 -20.20
N ALA A 75 8.63 -14.71 -20.09
CA ALA A 75 9.29 -14.04 -18.97
C ALA A 75 8.61 -14.32 -17.63
N TYR A 76 7.28 -14.32 -17.58
CA TYR A 76 6.51 -14.68 -16.39
C TYR A 76 6.69 -16.15 -16.00
N ASP A 77 6.66 -17.07 -16.97
CA ASP A 77 6.85 -18.50 -16.72
C ASP A 77 8.27 -18.79 -16.17
N ALA A 78 9.28 -18.12 -16.72
CA ALA A 78 10.66 -18.21 -16.23
C ALA A 78 10.78 -17.64 -14.80
N ALA A 79 10.15 -16.50 -14.52
CA ALA A 79 10.16 -15.88 -13.20
C ALA A 79 9.51 -16.78 -12.14
N LEU A 80 8.35 -17.37 -12.47
CA LEU A 80 7.65 -18.29 -11.58
C LEU A 80 8.45 -19.56 -11.28
N THR A 81 9.17 -20.06 -12.28
CA THR A 81 10.05 -21.23 -12.14
C THR A 81 11.23 -20.93 -11.23
N ALA A 82 11.84 -19.75 -11.39
CA ALA A 82 13.00 -19.34 -10.60
C ALA A 82 12.64 -18.75 -9.22
N GLY A 83 11.37 -18.38 -8.99
CA GLY A 83 10.95 -17.63 -7.81
C GLY A 83 11.45 -16.18 -7.81
N GLU A 84 11.70 -15.62 -8.99
CA GLU A 84 12.24 -14.27 -9.19
C GLU A 84 11.13 -13.24 -9.36
N PRO A 85 11.31 -11.97 -8.93
CA PRO A 85 10.39 -10.89 -9.24
C PRO A 85 10.29 -10.60 -10.74
N VAL A 86 9.17 -10.00 -11.15
CA VAL A 86 8.98 -9.47 -12.51
C VAL A 86 8.79 -7.95 -12.46
N VAL A 87 9.52 -7.22 -13.30
CA VAL A 87 9.31 -5.78 -13.51
C VAL A 87 9.02 -5.48 -14.98
N GLY A 88 7.85 -4.89 -15.24
CA GLY A 88 7.41 -4.52 -16.58
C GLY A 88 7.39 -3.02 -16.81
N ILE A 89 8.04 -2.53 -17.86
CA ILE A 89 7.97 -1.14 -18.30
C ILE A 89 6.91 -0.99 -19.41
N TRP A 90 5.89 -0.19 -19.15
CA TRP A 90 4.72 -0.02 -20.00
C TRP A 90 4.69 1.34 -20.68
N GLN A 91 4.61 1.29 -22.00
CA GLN A 91 4.25 2.39 -22.89
C GLN A 91 3.64 1.79 -24.17
N SER A 92 2.34 1.55 -24.14
CA SER A 92 1.60 0.83 -25.17
C SER A 92 0.24 1.47 -25.45
N GLY A 93 -0.06 1.65 -26.74
CA GLY A 93 -1.38 2.02 -27.26
C GLY A 93 -2.44 0.92 -27.13
N GLY A 94 -2.11 -0.24 -26.57
CA GLY A 94 -3.03 -1.36 -26.36
C GLY A 94 -2.92 -2.45 -27.42
N ALA A 95 -4.05 -3.00 -27.85
CA ALA A 95 -4.10 -4.11 -28.79
C ALA A 95 -3.67 -3.71 -30.19
N ARG A 96 -2.96 -4.61 -30.89
CA ARG A 96 -2.59 -4.39 -32.29
C ARG A 96 -3.79 -4.64 -33.20
N LEU A 97 -4.39 -3.55 -33.66
CA LEU A 97 -5.62 -3.56 -34.46
C LEU A 97 -5.53 -4.43 -35.71
N ARG A 98 -4.38 -4.45 -36.40
CA ARG A 98 -4.16 -5.24 -37.62
C ARG A 98 -4.23 -6.76 -37.39
N GLU A 99 -3.96 -7.22 -36.18
CA GLU A 99 -4.02 -8.65 -35.84
C GLU A 99 -5.39 -9.10 -35.34
N GLY A 100 -6.34 -8.15 -35.15
CA GLY A 100 -7.70 -8.43 -34.72
C GLY A 100 -7.76 -9.29 -33.46
N ALA A 101 -8.58 -10.35 -33.52
CA ALA A 101 -8.78 -11.28 -32.40
C ALA A 101 -7.50 -11.97 -31.91
N GLY A 102 -6.48 -12.09 -32.76
CA GLY A 102 -5.20 -12.69 -32.37
C GLY A 102 -4.47 -11.88 -31.30
N SER A 103 -4.52 -10.55 -31.39
CA SER A 103 -3.97 -9.66 -30.36
C SER A 103 -4.73 -9.78 -29.04
N LEU A 104 -6.06 -9.93 -29.10
CA LEU A 104 -6.89 -10.10 -27.89
C LEU A 104 -6.58 -11.41 -27.16
N ASP A 105 -6.45 -12.54 -27.88
CA ASP A 105 -6.03 -13.82 -27.29
C ASP A 105 -4.66 -13.69 -26.61
N ALA A 106 -3.71 -13.03 -27.29
CA ALA A 106 -2.36 -12.87 -26.79
C ALA A 106 -2.29 -12.02 -25.51
N ILE A 107 -3.04 -10.91 -25.45
CA ILE A 107 -3.17 -10.08 -24.25
C ILE A 107 -3.84 -10.88 -23.12
N GLY A 108 -4.87 -11.67 -23.43
CA GLY A 108 -5.52 -12.54 -22.45
C GLY A 108 -4.56 -13.55 -21.81
N ARG A 109 -3.60 -14.07 -22.58
CA ARG A 109 -2.53 -14.95 -22.05
C ARG A 109 -1.60 -14.22 -21.09
N ILE A 110 -1.24 -12.95 -21.36
CA ILE A 110 -0.48 -12.11 -20.43
C ILE A 110 -1.24 -11.96 -19.11
N PHE A 111 -2.53 -11.61 -19.16
CA PHE A 111 -3.34 -11.45 -17.95
C PHE A 111 -3.43 -12.73 -17.14
N ARG A 112 -3.58 -13.88 -17.81
CA ARG A 112 -3.56 -15.18 -17.15
C ARG A 112 -2.21 -15.43 -16.47
N ALA A 113 -1.08 -15.17 -17.13
CA ALA A 113 0.24 -15.36 -16.56
C ALA A 113 0.47 -14.47 -15.31
N MET A 114 0.12 -13.18 -15.39
CA MET A 114 0.16 -12.24 -14.25
C MET A 114 -0.72 -12.69 -13.09
N THR A 115 -1.95 -13.12 -13.39
CA THR A 115 -2.89 -13.59 -12.37
C THR A 115 -2.36 -14.84 -11.66
N LEU A 116 -1.77 -15.78 -12.41
CA LEU A 116 -1.15 -16.99 -11.85
C LEU A 116 0.12 -16.69 -11.05
N ALA A 117 0.79 -15.56 -11.32
CA ALA A 117 1.94 -15.09 -10.57
C ALA A 117 1.56 -14.31 -9.29
N SER A 118 0.35 -13.77 -9.22
CA SER A 118 -0.13 -12.96 -8.10
C SER A 118 -0.01 -13.68 -6.76
N GLY A 119 0.68 -13.03 -5.81
CA GLY A 119 0.93 -13.56 -4.48
C GLY A 119 1.96 -14.70 -4.41
N ARG A 120 2.63 -15.05 -5.52
CA ARG A 120 3.71 -16.05 -5.54
C ARG A 120 5.09 -15.41 -5.70
N ILE A 121 5.18 -14.45 -6.61
CA ILE A 121 6.38 -13.64 -6.87
C ILE A 121 5.96 -12.16 -6.90
N PRO A 122 6.84 -11.22 -6.48
CA PRO A 122 6.55 -9.80 -6.58
C PRO A 122 6.44 -9.35 -8.05
N GLN A 123 5.39 -8.60 -8.37
CA GLN A 123 5.18 -8.01 -9.69
C GLN A 123 5.12 -6.49 -9.58
N VAL A 124 6.01 -5.79 -10.28
CA VAL A 124 6.05 -4.32 -10.30
C VAL A 124 5.87 -3.82 -11.73
N SER A 125 4.97 -2.86 -11.93
CA SER A 125 4.78 -2.20 -13.22
C SER A 125 5.28 -0.76 -13.16
N VAL A 126 6.11 -0.37 -14.12
CA VAL A 126 6.56 1.01 -14.33
C VAL A 126 5.87 1.55 -15.58
N VAL A 127 5.04 2.58 -15.45
CA VAL A 127 4.31 3.18 -16.59
C VAL A 127 4.94 4.53 -16.92
N LEU A 128 5.51 4.65 -18.12
CA LEU A 128 6.27 5.85 -18.56
C LEU A 128 5.62 6.56 -19.75
N GLY A 129 4.39 6.18 -20.10
CA GLY A 129 3.65 6.83 -21.17
C GLY A 129 2.22 6.30 -21.27
N PRO A 130 1.59 6.39 -22.46
CA PRO A 130 0.27 5.82 -22.68
C PRO A 130 0.24 4.31 -22.39
N SER A 131 -0.77 3.86 -21.66
CA SER A 131 -1.10 2.47 -21.38
C SER A 131 -2.60 2.32 -21.53
N ALA A 132 -3.04 2.01 -22.76
CA ALA A 132 -4.44 2.07 -23.15
C ALA A 132 -5.09 0.68 -23.30
N GLY A 133 -6.37 0.57 -22.98
CA GLY A 133 -7.17 -0.64 -23.19
C GLY A 133 -6.58 -1.86 -22.48
N GLY A 134 -6.20 -2.89 -23.23
CA GLY A 134 -5.55 -4.08 -22.68
C GLY A 134 -4.25 -3.79 -21.91
N ALA A 135 -3.48 -2.79 -22.36
CA ALA A 135 -2.26 -2.39 -21.65
C ALA A 135 -2.54 -1.65 -20.34
N ALA A 136 -3.76 -1.14 -20.11
CA ALA A 136 -4.12 -0.53 -18.82
C ALA A 136 -4.32 -1.59 -17.72
N TYR A 137 -4.85 -2.76 -18.09
CA TYR A 137 -5.09 -3.85 -17.13
C TYR A 137 -3.81 -4.57 -16.70
N GLY A 138 -2.76 -4.61 -17.55
CA GLY A 138 -1.47 -5.21 -17.19
C GLY A 138 -0.92 -4.66 -15.86
N PRO A 139 -0.66 -3.33 -15.76
CA PRO A 139 -0.27 -2.70 -14.51
C PRO A 139 -1.24 -2.94 -13.36
N ALA A 140 -2.56 -2.84 -13.60
CA ALA A 140 -3.57 -3.00 -12.57
C ALA A 140 -3.61 -4.41 -11.95
N LEU A 141 -3.11 -5.44 -12.64
CA LEU A 141 -3.01 -6.82 -12.15
C LEU A 141 -1.74 -7.08 -11.31
N THR A 142 -0.77 -6.17 -11.35
CA THR A 142 0.48 -6.30 -10.57
C THR A 142 0.33 -5.85 -9.12
N ASP A 143 1.37 -6.05 -8.30
CA ASP A 143 1.31 -5.76 -6.87
C ASP A 143 1.57 -4.27 -6.58
N VAL A 144 2.46 -3.64 -7.34
CA VAL A 144 2.79 -2.21 -7.22
C VAL A 144 2.93 -1.57 -8.60
N VAL A 145 2.33 -0.39 -8.76
CA VAL A 145 2.39 0.42 -9.98
C VAL A 145 3.10 1.73 -9.69
N VAL A 146 4.24 1.92 -10.36
CA VAL A 146 5.04 3.14 -10.37
C VAL A 146 4.75 3.88 -11.68
N THR A 147 4.45 5.16 -11.62
CA THR A 147 4.17 5.99 -12.80
C THR A 147 5.18 7.12 -12.90
N GLY A 148 5.75 7.33 -14.09
CA GLY A 148 6.46 8.55 -14.46
C GLY A 148 5.50 9.71 -14.78
N PRO A 149 6.02 10.93 -15.05
CA PRO A 149 5.21 12.12 -15.31
C PRO A 149 4.33 12.00 -16.57
N ASP A 150 4.80 11.24 -17.56
CA ASP A 150 4.10 11.06 -18.83
C ASP A 150 3.13 9.86 -18.85
N ALA A 151 2.98 9.14 -17.75
CA ALA A 151 2.05 8.01 -17.68
C ALA A 151 0.61 8.46 -18.01
N ARG A 152 -0.08 7.69 -18.84
CA ARG A 152 -1.51 7.86 -19.12
C ARG A 152 -2.18 6.48 -19.12
N VAL A 153 -2.91 6.14 -18.06
CA VAL A 153 -3.54 4.83 -17.92
C VAL A 153 -5.04 4.98 -18.11
N PHE A 154 -5.63 4.32 -19.09
CA PHE A 154 -7.08 4.36 -19.29
C PHE A 154 -7.56 3.16 -20.10
N VAL A 155 -8.78 2.69 -19.82
CA VAL A 155 -9.41 1.64 -20.63
C VAL A 155 -9.78 2.19 -22.00
N THR A 156 -10.32 3.40 -22.03
CA THR A 156 -10.83 4.06 -23.24
C THR A 156 -10.17 5.43 -23.37
N GLY A 157 -9.63 5.72 -24.55
CA GLY A 157 -8.96 7.01 -24.80
C GLY A 157 -9.94 8.19 -24.87
N PRO A 158 -9.44 9.43 -24.73
CA PRO A 158 -10.26 10.64 -24.65
C PRO A 158 -11.14 10.86 -25.88
N ASP A 159 -10.64 10.58 -27.09
CA ASP A 159 -11.43 10.74 -28.32
C ASP A 159 -12.66 9.81 -28.34
N VAL A 160 -12.52 8.59 -27.83
CA VAL A 160 -13.63 7.64 -27.75
C VAL A 160 -14.62 8.09 -26.67
N VAL A 161 -14.13 8.55 -25.50
CA VAL A 161 -14.98 9.12 -24.44
C VAL A 161 -15.82 10.27 -25.01
N ARG A 162 -15.21 11.22 -25.72
CA ARG A 162 -15.91 12.34 -26.36
C ARG A 162 -16.96 11.87 -27.35
N SER A 163 -16.61 10.90 -28.21
CA SER A 163 -17.53 10.41 -29.24
C SER A 163 -18.77 9.68 -28.68
N VAL A 164 -18.62 8.97 -27.54
CA VAL A 164 -19.68 8.14 -26.96
C VAL A 164 -20.52 8.91 -25.94
N THR A 165 -19.89 9.75 -25.13
CA THR A 165 -20.54 10.43 -23.98
C THR A 165 -20.74 11.93 -24.21
N GLY A 166 -20.04 12.52 -25.16
CA GLY A 166 -19.98 13.98 -25.35
C GLY A 166 -19.04 14.70 -24.38
N GLU A 167 -18.42 14.01 -23.42
CA GLU A 167 -17.49 14.60 -22.45
C GLU A 167 -16.17 15.01 -23.13
N ASP A 168 -15.77 16.27 -22.96
CA ASP A 168 -14.50 16.79 -23.47
C ASP A 168 -13.44 16.74 -22.37
N VAL A 169 -12.56 15.75 -22.45
CA VAL A 169 -11.50 15.50 -21.47
C VAL A 169 -10.19 15.16 -22.19
N ASP A 170 -9.07 15.68 -21.69
CA ASP A 170 -7.74 15.34 -22.21
C ASP A 170 -7.16 14.08 -21.55
N ALA A 171 -6.15 13.47 -22.17
CA ALA A 171 -5.55 12.23 -21.67
C ALA A 171 -4.96 12.35 -20.25
N LEU A 172 -4.37 13.50 -19.90
CA LEU A 172 -3.76 13.73 -18.59
C LEU A 172 -4.83 13.88 -17.50
N SER A 173 -5.92 14.59 -17.80
CA SER A 173 -7.07 14.75 -16.90
C SER A 173 -7.88 13.46 -16.77
N LEU A 174 -7.87 12.60 -17.79
CA LEU A 174 -8.57 11.32 -17.78
C LEU A 174 -7.81 10.23 -17.01
N GLY A 175 -6.50 10.09 -17.26
CA GLY A 175 -5.71 8.95 -16.80
C GLY A 175 -4.28 9.29 -16.40
N GLY A 176 -3.99 10.54 -16.07
CA GLY A 176 -2.66 10.98 -15.67
C GLY A 176 -2.22 10.46 -14.30
N PRO A 177 -0.93 10.62 -13.95
CA PRO A 177 -0.38 10.14 -12.69
C PRO A 177 -1.11 10.73 -11.47
N GLN A 178 -1.47 12.02 -11.54
CA GLN A 178 -2.17 12.70 -10.45
C GLN A 178 -3.60 12.21 -10.25
N VAL A 179 -4.29 11.88 -11.33
CA VAL A 179 -5.66 11.34 -11.28
C VAL A 179 -5.64 10.00 -10.56
N HIS A 180 -4.74 9.11 -10.98
CA HIS A 180 -4.61 7.79 -10.40
C HIS A 180 -4.03 7.77 -8.98
N ALA A 181 -3.15 8.72 -8.65
CA ALA A 181 -2.57 8.84 -7.31
C ALA A 181 -3.54 9.44 -6.29
N ARG A 182 -4.56 10.20 -6.71
CA ARG A 182 -5.48 10.91 -5.81
C ARG A 182 -6.89 10.30 -5.77
N HIS A 183 -7.38 9.80 -6.89
CA HIS A 183 -8.78 9.41 -7.04
C HIS A 183 -8.95 7.90 -7.17
N SER A 184 -8.34 7.29 -8.18
CA SER A 184 -8.61 5.87 -8.49
C SER A 184 -7.77 4.87 -7.69
N GLY A 185 -6.62 5.28 -7.15
CA GLY A 185 -5.71 4.41 -6.41
C GLY A 185 -4.87 3.47 -7.30
N VAL A 186 -4.89 3.65 -8.62
CA VAL A 186 -4.11 2.80 -9.56
C VAL A 186 -2.62 3.05 -9.43
N ALA A 187 -2.20 4.31 -9.24
CA ALA A 187 -0.80 4.68 -9.09
C ALA A 187 -0.40 4.60 -7.61
N HIS A 188 0.48 3.66 -7.29
CA HIS A 188 1.00 3.48 -5.93
C HIS A 188 2.17 4.44 -5.68
N VAL A 189 3.00 4.68 -6.70
CA VAL A 189 4.08 5.68 -6.66
C VAL A 189 3.98 6.57 -7.88
N ALA A 190 3.93 7.88 -7.68
CA ALA A 190 3.97 8.87 -8.75
C ALA A 190 5.32 9.59 -8.71
N ALA A 191 6.26 9.12 -9.53
CA ALA A 191 7.62 9.62 -9.60
C ALA A 191 7.69 10.96 -10.38
N PRO A 192 8.61 11.86 -10.00
CA PRO A 192 8.79 13.14 -10.70
C PRO A 192 9.40 13.00 -12.10
N ASP A 193 10.15 11.91 -12.34
CA ASP A 193 10.85 11.60 -13.58
C ASP A 193 11.07 10.08 -13.70
N ASP A 194 11.58 9.63 -14.85
CA ASP A 194 11.80 8.21 -15.16
C ASP A 194 12.90 7.59 -14.27
N ASP A 195 13.97 8.33 -13.96
CA ASP A 195 15.08 7.83 -13.14
C ASP A 195 14.63 7.58 -11.69
N ALA A 196 13.80 8.47 -11.15
CA ALA A 196 13.14 8.29 -9.87
C ALA A 196 12.12 7.13 -9.91
N ALA A 197 11.46 6.89 -11.04
CA ALA A 197 10.57 5.74 -11.21
C ALA A 197 11.35 4.42 -11.15
N TYR A 198 12.50 4.34 -11.82
CA TYR A 198 13.38 3.16 -11.75
C TYR A 198 13.96 2.95 -10.36
N THR A 199 14.39 4.02 -9.70
CA THR A 199 14.89 3.97 -8.31
C THR A 199 13.82 3.42 -7.37
N ALA A 200 12.59 3.93 -7.45
CA ALA A 200 11.48 3.43 -6.64
C ALA A 200 11.17 1.95 -6.94
N ALA A 201 11.18 1.55 -8.22
CA ALA A 201 10.94 0.16 -8.61
C ALA A 201 11.99 -0.80 -8.02
N ARG A 202 13.29 -0.44 -8.06
CA ARG A 202 14.38 -1.20 -7.44
C ARG A 202 14.20 -1.36 -5.94
N GLU A 203 13.94 -0.24 -5.24
CA GLU A 203 13.73 -0.25 -3.78
C GLU A 203 12.55 -1.14 -3.38
N ILE A 204 11.42 -1.04 -4.09
CA ILE A 204 10.23 -1.87 -3.85
C ILE A 204 10.54 -3.35 -4.07
N VAL A 205 11.24 -3.70 -5.16
CA VAL A 205 11.68 -5.09 -5.40
C VAL A 205 12.57 -5.58 -4.26
N GLY A 206 13.54 -4.79 -3.83
CA GLY A 206 14.39 -5.12 -2.69
C GLY A 206 13.61 -5.36 -1.40
N LEU A 207 12.59 -4.54 -1.12
CA LEU A 207 11.75 -4.67 0.08
C LEU A 207 10.82 -5.90 0.04
N LEU A 208 10.28 -6.24 -1.13
CA LEU A 208 9.33 -7.35 -1.28
C LEU A 208 10.00 -8.71 -1.48
N ALA A 209 11.14 -8.75 -2.20
CA ALA A 209 11.83 -9.98 -2.57
C ALA A 209 12.95 -10.34 -1.59
N ASP A 210 13.79 -9.38 -1.22
CA ASP A 210 14.91 -9.57 -0.30
C ASP A 210 14.52 -9.20 1.14
N ARG A 211 13.89 -10.16 1.81
CA ARG A 211 13.24 -9.93 3.10
C ARG A 211 14.20 -9.78 4.28
N ARG A 212 15.51 -10.01 4.10
CA ARG A 212 16.52 -9.91 5.17
C ARG A 212 17.83 -9.34 4.64
N ARG A 213 18.19 -8.16 5.14
CA ARG A 213 19.49 -7.51 4.92
C ARG A 213 20.22 -7.28 6.24
N PRO A 214 21.54 -7.02 6.23
CA PRO A 214 22.23 -6.53 7.42
C PRO A 214 21.60 -5.21 7.91
N ALA A 215 21.33 -5.14 9.22
CA ALA A 215 20.85 -3.91 9.84
C ALA A 215 21.91 -2.78 9.76
N PRO A 216 21.50 -1.50 9.70
CA PRO A 216 22.44 -0.39 9.74
C PRO A 216 23.20 -0.37 11.08
N ARG A 217 24.51 -0.09 11.03
CA ARG A 217 25.39 -0.11 12.22
C ARG A 217 25.11 1.01 13.22
N VAL A 218 24.58 2.13 12.75
CA VAL A 218 24.29 3.32 13.57
C VAL A 218 22.89 3.80 13.22
N ARG A 219 22.04 3.94 14.24
CA ARG A 219 20.70 4.50 14.14
C ARG A 219 20.48 5.49 15.27
N ARG A 220 19.84 6.62 14.98
CA ARG A 220 19.41 7.55 16.03
C ARG A 220 18.18 6.99 16.73
N ALA A 221 18.29 6.69 18.02
CA ALA A 221 17.11 6.41 18.83
C ALA A 221 16.28 7.69 18.98
N VAL A 222 15.04 7.66 18.51
CA VAL A 222 14.07 8.75 18.64
C VAL A 222 12.89 8.20 19.42
N ASP A 223 12.50 8.88 20.50
CA ASP A 223 11.25 8.57 21.19
C ASP A 223 10.07 9.02 20.30
N PRO A 224 9.24 8.10 19.78
CA PRO A 224 8.15 8.46 18.88
C PRO A 224 7.09 9.35 19.55
N ALA A 225 6.98 9.35 20.89
CA ALA A 225 6.04 10.23 21.59
C ALA A 225 6.37 11.72 21.41
N THR A 226 7.65 12.08 21.26
CA THR A 226 8.07 13.47 21.06
C THR A 226 7.65 14.04 19.70
N LEU A 227 7.26 13.17 18.76
CA LEU A 227 6.76 13.52 17.44
C LEU A 227 5.24 13.76 17.44
N MET A 228 4.59 13.54 18.59
CA MET A 228 3.15 13.67 18.76
C MET A 228 2.83 14.90 19.61
N PRO A 229 1.69 15.58 19.37
CA PRO A 229 1.28 16.72 20.16
C PRO A 229 0.95 16.28 21.60
N PRO A 230 1.27 17.09 22.62
CA PRO A 230 0.94 16.78 24.00
C PRO A 230 -0.57 16.59 24.25
N SER A 231 -1.41 17.30 23.49
CA SER A 231 -2.86 17.17 23.59
C SER A 231 -3.39 16.01 22.72
N PRO A 232 -4.16 15.06 23.29
CA PRO A 232 -4.77 13.95 22.55
C PRO A 232 -5.93 14.40 21.64
N ARG A 233 -6.36 15.65 21.74
CA ARG A 233 -7.38 16.25 20.86
C ARG A 233 -6.78 16.79 19.56
N ARG A 234 -5.48 17.12 19.55
CA ARG A 234 -4.80 17.67 18.37
C ARG A 234 -4.43 16.54 17.40
N ALA A 235 -4.75 16.76 16.13
CA ALA A 235 -4.34 15.89 15.04
C ALA A 235 -2.83 16.05 14.77
N TYR A 236 -2.21 15.01 14.20
CA TYR A 236 -0.80 14.98 13.86
C TYR A 236 -0.55 14.08 12.66
N ASP A 237 0.60 14.27 12.02
CA ASP A 237 1.06 13.43 10.94
C ASP A 237 1.74 12.18 11.50
N VAL A 238 1.28 10.99 11.10
CA VAL A 238 1.85 9.72 11.59
C VAL A 238 3.16 9.35 10.89
N ARG A 239 3.47 9.93 9.73
CA ARG A 239 4.65 9.55 8.92
C ARG A 239 5.98 9.70 9.68
N PRO A 240 6.25 10.80 10.40
CA PRO A 240 7.44 10.90 11.25
C PRO A 240 7.53 9.80 12.33
N VAL A 241 6.39 9.35 12.88
CA VAL A 241 6.34 8.24 13.85
C VAL A 241 6.71 6.93 13.17
N VAL A 242 6.21 6.69 11.95
CA VAL A 242 6.58 5.52 11.14
C VAL A 242 8.08 5.52 10.85
N ASP A 243 8.63 6.63 10.35
CA ASP A 243 10.06 6.75 10.02
C ASP A 243 10.95 6.54 11.25
N ALA A 244 10.52 6.99 12.44
CA ALA A 244 11.26 6.79 13.68
C ALA A 244 11.37 5.32 14.12
N LEU A 245 10.46 4.45 13.67
CA LEU A 245 10.47 3.02 13.97
C LEU A 245 11.32 2.21 12.99
N LEU A 246 11.50 2.70 11.77
CA LEU A 246 12.22 2.00 10.70
C LEU A 246 13.73 2.26 10.73
N ASP A 247 14.47 1.46 9.97
CA ASP A 247 15.92 1.55 9.79
C ASP A 247 16.32 2.74 8.90
N ALA A 248 15.44 3.12 7.98
CA ALA A 248 15.55 4.21 7.03
C ALA A 248 14.14 4.80 6.78
N PRO A 249 14.02 5.99 6.17
CA PRO A 249 12.71 6.55 5.81
C PRO A 249 11.84 5.55 5.04
N ALA A 250 10.54 5.53 5.36
CA ALA A 250 9.61 4.58 4.78
C ALA A 250 9.39 4.83 3.29
N HIS A 251 9.27 3.75 2.52
CA HIS A 251 8.77 3.83 1.15
C HIS A 251 7.24 3.80 1.17
N GLU A 252 6.60 4.97 1.24
CA GLU A 252 5.14 5.10 1.32
C GLU A 252 4.45 4.77 -0.02
N LEU A 253 3.48 3.87 0.03
CA LEU A 253 2.63 3.49 -1.11
C LEU A 253 1.31 4.25 -1.08
N ALA A 254 0.92 4.75 -2.26
CA ALA A 254 -0.28 5.55 -2.51
C ALA A 254 -0.48 6.72 -1.52
N PRO A 255 0.54 7.57 -1.28
CA PRO A 255 0.48 8.64 -0.26
C PRO A 255 -0.64 9.66 -0.48
N ARG A 256 -1.13 9.80 -1.71
CA ARG A 256 -2.15 10.76 -2.11
C ARG A 256 -3.57 10.17 -2.19
N TRP A 257 -3.71 8.84 -2.08
CA TRP A 257 -4.99 8.15 -2.12
C TRP A 257 -5.35 7.65 -0.72
N ALA A 258 -6.56 7.98 -0.25
CA ALA A 258 -7.01 7.75 1.12
C ALA A 258 -5.94 8.10 2.19
N PRO A 259 -5.50 9.39 2.27
CA PRO A 259 -4.36 9.79 3.08
C PRO A 259 -4.62 9.74 4.61
N ASN A 260 -5.82 9.36 5.02
CA ASN A 260 -6.21 9.01 6.39
C ASN A 260 -5.66 7.65 6.85
N ILE A 261 -5.12 6.83 5.94
CA ILE A 261 -4.33 5.62 6.26
C ILE A 261 -3.02 5.65 5.47
N VAL A 262 -1.90 5.44 6.17
CA VAL A 262 -0.56 5.29 5.60
C VAL A 262 -0.29 3.80 5.41
N THR A 263 0.23 3.46 4.23
CA THR A 263 0.74 2.13 3.88
C THR A 263 2.17 2.31 3.40
N ALA A 264 3.15 1.70 4.05
CA ALA A 264 4.55 1.90 3.70
C ALA A 264 5.36 0.63 3.84
N LEU A 265 6.43 0.50 3.06
CA LEU A 265 7.41 -0.56 3.19
C LEU A 265 8.68 -0.01 3.85
N GLY A 266 9.35 -0.85 4.62
CA GLY A 266 10.61 -0.48 5.26
C GLY A 266 11.30 -1.69 5.88
N ARG A 267 12.28 -1.43 6.75
CA ARG A 267 12.98 -2.47 7.50
C ARG A 267 13.06 -2.14 8.98
N ILE A 268 13.02 -3.17 9.82
CA ILE A 268 13.35 -3.11 11.24
C ILE A 268 14.41 -4.18 11.50
N ASP A 269 15.59 -3.75 11.94
CA ASP A 269 16.76 -4.60 12.14
C ASP A 269 17.07 -5.45 10.89
N GLY A 270 16.96 -4.83 9.72
CA GLY A 270 17.24 -5.43 8.42
C GLY A 270 16.14 -6.34 7.85
N ARG A 271 15.12 -6.71 8.65
CA ARG A 271 13.97 -7.48 8.17
C ARG A 271 12.94 -6.56 7.51
N SER A 272 12.51 -6.88 6.29
CA SER A 272 11.43 -6.15 5.61
C SER A 272 10.14 -6.19 6.43
N VAL A 273 9.46 -5.05 6.52
CA VAL A 273 8.15 -4.91 7.17
C VAL A 273 7.23 -4.03 6.33
N GLY A 274 5.94 -4.37 6.34
CA GLY A 274 4.88 -3.49 5.89
C GLY A 274 4.30 -2.74 7.08
N VAL A 275 4.15 -1.42 6.98
CA VAL A 275 3.58 -0.57 8.02
C VAL A 275 2.21 -0.08 7.57
N LEU A 276 1.20 -0.30 8.40
CA LEU A 276 -0.14 0.27 8.25
C LEU A 276 -0.40 1.21 9.42
N ALA A 277 -0.73 2.48 9.17
CA ALA A 277 -0.91 3.44 10.25
C ALA A 277 -2.08 4.40 9.98
N ASN A 278 -2.94 4.61 10.98
CA ASN A 278 -3.93 5.70 10.91
C ASN A 278 -3.20 7.05 10.89
N ASN A 279 -3.68 7.99 10.07
CA ASN A 279 -3.12 9.34 10.00
C ASN A 279 -4.12 10.37 10.53
N PRO A 280 -4.03 10.75 11.82
CA PRO A 280 -4.98 11.67 12.46
C PRO A 280 -5.10 13.04 11.77
N LEU A 281 -4.07 13.49 11.05
CA LEU A 281 -4.09 14.75 10.27
C LEU A 281 -5.12 14.74 9.12
N ARG A 282 -5.65 13.58 8.75
CA ARG A 282 -6.60 13.42 7.66
C ARG A 282 -7.83 12.68 8.17
N LEU A 283 -8.98 13.35 8.12
CA LEU A 283 -10.27 12.81 8.61
C LEU A 283 -10.20 12.27 10.05
N GLY A 284 -9.34 12.84 10.90
CA GLY A 284 -9.16 12.39 12.28
C GLY A 284 -8.61 10.97 12.43
N GLY A 285 -8.08 10.37 11.35
CA GLY A 285 -7.62 8.98 11.33
C GLY A 285 -8.74 7.95 11.14
N CYS A 286 -9.99 8.39 10.90
CA CYS A 286 -11.13 7.51 10.66
C CYS A 286 -10.89 6.57 9.48
N LEU A 287 -11.45 5.36 9.54
CA LEU A 287 -11.54 4.48 8.37
C LEU A 287 -12.70 4.89 7.46
N THR A 288 -12.50 4.77 6.15
CA THR A 288 -13.50 5.00 5.10
C THR A 288 -13.58 3.78 4.19
N ALA A 289 -14.55 3.74 3.29
CA ALA A 289 -14.62 2.71 2.26
C ALA A 289 -13.31 2.63 1.44
N THR A 290 -12.81 3.79 1.00
CA THR A 290 -11.57 3.90 0.21
C THR A 290 -10.32 3.54 1.02
N SER A 291 -10.19 3.97 2.27
CA SER A 291 -9.02 3.60 3.08
C SER A 291 -9.03 2.10 3.42
N SER A 292 -10.21 1.49 3.50
CA SER A 292 -10.35 0.05 3.70
C SER A 292 -9.89 -0.75 2.49
N ASP A 293 -10.22 -0.34 1.26
CA ASP A 293 -9.68 -0.96 0.04
C ASP A 293 -8.15 -0.86 -0.02
N LYS A 294 -7.61 0.34 0.23
CA LYS A 294 -6.16 0.60 0.28
C LYS A 294 -5.46 -0.32 1.27
N ALA A 295 -5.93 -0.33 2.51
CA ALA A 295 -5.34 -1.12 3.58
C ALA A 295 -5.48 -2.63 3.31
N ALA A 296 -6.65 -3.10 2.87
CA ALA A 296 -6.90 -4.51 2.61
C ALA A 296 -5.99 -5.07 1.51
N ARG A 297 -5.81 -4.32 0.40
CA ARG A 297 -4.89 -4.72 -0.67
C ARG A 297 -3.46 -4.80 -0.15
N PHE A 298 -3.01 -3.78 0.58
CA PHE A 298 -1.66 -3.75 1.16
C PHE A 298 -1.38 -4.91 2.11
N VAL A 299 -2.30 -5.21 3.03
CA VAL A 299 -2.20 -6.35 3.96
C VAL A 299 -2.06 -7.67 3.20
N ARG A 300 -2.87 -7.88 2.16
CA ARG A 300 -2.81 -9.10 1.35
C ARG A 300 -1.53 -9.21 0.53
N THR A 301 -1.03 -8.10 -0.02
CA THR A 301 0.26 -8.07 -0.72
C THR A 301 1.38 -8.48 0.23
N CYS A 302 1.41 -7.90 1.44
CA CYS A 302 2.41 -8.25 2.45
C CYS A 302 2.29 -9.73 2.88
N ASP A 303 1.09 -10.19 3.18
CA ASP A 303 0.84 -11.57 3.63
C ASP A 303 1.24 -12.62 2.59
N SER A 304 0.86 -12.41 1.32
CA SER A 304 1.17 -13.34 0.24
C SER A 304 2.67 -13.39 -0.11
N LEU A 305 3.37 -12.26 -0.02
CA LEU A 305 4.81 -12.18 -0.28
C LEU A 305 5.67 -12.47 0.97
N GLY A 306 5.04 -12.68 2.13
CA GLY A 306 5.70 -13.06 3.39
C GLY A 306 6.40 -11.90 4.07
N VAL A 307 5.85 -10.70 3.95
CA VAL A 307 6.32 -9.48 4.62
C VAL A 307 5.50 -9.30 5.91
N PRO A 308 6.13 -9.36 7.10
CA PRO A 308 5.46 -9.07 8.36
C PRO A 308 4.85 -7.67 8.41
N LEU A 309 3.82 -7.50 9.22
CA LEU A 309 3.11 -6.22 9.35
C LEU A 309 3.32 -5.58 10.72
N VAL A 310 3.46 -4.25 10.71
CA VAL A 310 3.41 -3.39 11.89
C VAL A 310 2.21 -2.46 11.73
N VAL A 311 1.30 -2.46 12.70
CA VAL A 311 0.04 -1.72 12.63
C VAL A 311 -0.01 -0.67 13.74
N LEU A 312 0.03 0.62 13.37
CA LEU A 312 -0.07 1.73 14.32
C LEU A 312 -1.49 2.26 14.40
N VAL A 313 -2.08 2.22 15.59
CA VAL A 313 -3.50 2.50 15.80
C VAL A 313 -3.70 3.82 16.55
N ASP A 314 -4.27 4.81 15.85
CA ASP A 314 -4.95 5.99 16.41
C ASP A 314 -6.22 6.24 15.59
N VAL A 315 -7.24 5.41 15.84
CA VAL A 315 -8.48 5.36 15.08
C VAL A 315 -9.69 5.65 15.97
N PRO A 316 -10.47 6.70 15.68
CA PRO A 316 -11.66 7.02 16.45
C PRO A 316 -12.90 6.22 16.01
N GLY A 317 -12.84 5.51 14.88
CA GLY A 317 -13.96 4.77 14.29
C GLY A 317 -13.91 4.76 12.76
N TYR A 318 -14.98 4.22 12.15
CA TYR A 318 -15.28 4.49 10.75
C TYR A 318 -15.91 5.90 10.62
N LEU A 319 -15.67 6.57 9.51
CA LEU A 319 -16.23 7.89 9.24
C LEU A 319 -17.76 7.77 9.11
N PRO A 320 -18.55 8.48 9.94
CA PRO A 320 -20.00 8.43 9.83
C PRO A 320 -20.51 9.24 8.64
N GLY A 321 -21.62 8.82 8.05
CA GLY A 321 -22.38 9.60 7.06
C GLY A 321 -23.05 8.76 5.98
N ALA A 322 -24.21 9.21 5.49
CA ALA A 322 -24.98 8.51 4.45
C ALA A 322 -24.17 8.25 3.17
N ALA A 323 -23.26 9.17 2.81
CA ALA A 323 -22.36 8.98 1.67
C ALA A 323 -21.43 7.77 1.83
N GLN A 324 -20.97 7.45 3.05
CA GLN A 324 -20.14 6.25 3.30
C GLN A 324 -20.96 4.97 3.14
N GLU A 325 -22.22 4.97 3.59
CA GLU A 325 -23.13 3.83 3.41
C GLU A 325 -23.41 3.58 1.92
N LEU A 326 -23.72 4.64 1.16
CA LEU A 326 -23.95 4.57 -0.30
C LEU A 326 -22.68 4.16 -1.07
N ASP A 327 -21.50 4.58 -0.61
CA ASP A 327 -20.20 4.16 -1.16
C ASP A 327 -19.81 2.73 -0.77
N GLY A 328 -20.67 2.05 0.01
CA GLY A 328 -20.52 0.64 0.39
C GLY A 328 -19.49 0.40 1.50
N VAL A 329 -19.39 1.29 2.49
CA VAL A 329 -18.44 1.17 3.60
C VAL A 329 -18.54 -0.16 4.36
N VAL A 330 -19.72 -0.78 4.45
CA VAL A 330 -19.88 -2.10 5.09
C VAL A 330 -19.12 -3.18 4.33
N ARG A 331 -19.38 -3.35 3.01
CA ARG A 331 -18.71 -4.40 2.21
C ARG A 331 -17.22 -4.10 2.00
N ARG A 332 -16.86 -2.83 1.81
CA ARG A 332 -15.47 -2.40 1.56
C ARG A 332 -14.65 -2.38 2.85
N GLY A 333 -15.26 -2.01 3.97
CA GLY A 333 -14.71 -2.14 5.32
C GLY A 333 -14.43 -3.59 5.70
N ALA A 334 -15.33 -4.51 5.34
CA ALA A 334 -15.16 -5.94 5.57
C ALA A 334 -13.92 -6.54 4.89
N LYS A 335 -13.40 -5.92 3.81
CA LYS A 335 -12.17 -6.36 3.17
C LYS A 335 -10.97 -6.27 4.10
N LEU A 336 -10.88 -5.23 4.93
CA LEU A 336 -9.76 -5.06 5.87
C LEU A 336 -9.83 -6.11 7.00
N LEU A 337 -11.04 -6.33 7.53
CA LEU A 337 -11.31 -7.41 8.50
C LEU A 337 -10.89 -8.77 7.93
N HIS A 338 -11.33 -9.08 6.70
CA HIS A 338 -10.98 -10.32 6.02
C HIS A 338 -9.46 -10.42 5.76
N ALA A 339 -8.82 -9.34 5.31
CA ALA A 339 -7.39 -9.33 5.03
C ALA A 339 -6.57 -9.66 6.27
N PHE A 340 -6.88 -9.07 7.43
CA PHE A 340 -6.20 -9.41 8.68
C PHE A 340 -6.59 -10.80 9.19
N ALA A 341 -7.86 -11.17 9.19
CA ALA A 341 -8.30 -12.48 9.68
C ALA A 341 -7.65 -13.65 8.92
N CYS A 342 -7.37 -13.48 7.62
CA CYS A 342 -6.69 -14.49 6.81
C CYS A 342 -5.15 -14.38 6.82
N ALA A 343 -4.58 -13.28 7.33
CA ALA A 343 -3.15 -13.07 7.28
C ALA A 343 -2.42 -14.06 8.21
N SER A 344 -1.39 -14.70 7.68
CA SER A 344 -0.58 -15.69 8.39
C SER A 344 0.81 -15.18 8.75
N VAL A 345 1.26 -14.11 8.09
CA VAL A 345 2.51 -13.42 8.44
C VAL A 345 2.46 -12.91 9.89
N PRO A 346 3.62 -12.72 10.55
CA PRO A 346 3.66 -12.06 11.84
C PRO A 346 3.11 -10.63 11.75
N ARG A 347 2.23 -10.26 12.68
CA ARG A 347 1.56 -8.95 12.70
C ARG A 347 1.61 -8.36 14.11
N VAL A 348 2.30 -7.25 14.27
CA VAL A 348 2.43 -6.53 15.54
C VAL A 348 1.58 -5.27 15.50
N THR A 349 0.69 -5.10 16.47
CA THR A 349 -0.14 -3.90 16.60
C THR A 349 0.37 -3.04 17.75
N VAL A 350 0.38 -1.72 17.57
CA VAL A 350 0.72 -0.74 18.59
C VAL A 350 -0.38 0.31 18.66
N VAL A 351 -1.14 0.32 19.75
CA VAL A 351 -2.14 1.36 20.02
C VAL A 351 -1.45 2.57 20.64
N THR A 352 -1.37 3.67 19.91
CA THR A 352 -0.63 4.87 20.35
C THR A 352 -1.52 5.84 21.11
N ARG A 353 -2.79 5.95 20.72
CA ARG A 353 -3.80 6.83 21.34
C ARG A 353 -5.17 6.18 21.33
N LYS A 354 -6.02 6.43 20.33
CA LYS A 354 -7.43 6.02 20.35
C LYS A 354 -7.60 4.71 19.59
N ALA A 355 -8.39 3.80 20.14
CA ALA A 355 -8.80 2.57 19.49
C ALA A 355 -10.25 2.27 19.86
N TYR A 356 -11.19 2.69 19.00
CA TYR A 356 -12.62 2.56 19.27
C TYR A 356 -13.35 1.57 18.35
N GLY A 357 -14.18 0.73 18.98
CA GLY A 357 -15.22 -0.09 18.36
C GLY A 357 -14.72 -0.99 17.24
N GLY A 358 -15.53 -1.13 16.18
CA GLY A 358 -15.20 -1.96 15.03
C GLY A 358 -13.93 -1.53 14.29
N ALA A 359 -13.51 -0.28 14.43
CA ALA A 359 -12.28 0.20 13.79
C ALA A 359 -11.02 -0.30 14.51
N TYR A 360 -11.04 -0.42 15.86
CA TYR A 360 -9.98 -1.13 16.59
C TYR A 360 -9.86 -2.57 16.11
N ILE A 361 -11.00 -3.26 15.99
CA ILE A 361 -11.04 -4.64 15.52
C ILE A 361 -10.40 -4.72 14.12
N ALA A 362 -10.84 -3.87 13.18
CA ALA A 362 -10.32 -3.79 11.82
C ALA A 362 -8.84 -3.41 11.73
N MET A 363 -8.29 -2.73 12.73
CA MET A 363 -6.87 -2.38 12.82
C MET A 363 -6.05 -3.46 13.55
N ASN A 364 -6.30 -4.74 13.21
CA ASN A 364 -5.52 -5.90 13.66
C ASN A 364 -5.52 -6.10 15.19
N SER A 365 -6.70 -6.21 15.79
CA SER A 365 -6.86 -6.62 17.20
C SER A 365 -6.39 -8.07 17.46
N THR A 366 -6.17 -8.43 18.73
CA THR A 366 -5.88 -9.81 19.15
C THR A 366 -6.92 -10.81 18.64
N SER A 367 -8.21 -10.43 18.66
CA SER A 367 -9.30 -11.26 18.13
C SER A 367 -9.24 -11.54 16.63
N LEU A 368 -8.47 -10.75 15.85
CA LEU A 368 -8.19 -11.03 14.43
C LEU A 368 -6.86 -11.77 14.20
N GLY A 369 -6.26 -12.30 15.27
CA GLY A 369 -5.03 -13.09 15.19
C GLY A 369 -3.76 -12.26 15.09
N ALA A 370 -3.75 -11.04 15.62
CA ALA A 370 -2.50 -10.30 15.81
C ALA A 370 -1.51 -11.16 16.61
N THR A 371 -0.23 -11.15 16.19
CA THR A 371 0.83 -11.90 16.88
C THR A 371 1.10 -11.31 18.26
N ARG A 372 1.05 -9.98 18.37
CA ARG A 372 1.15 -9.25 19.63
C ARG A 372 0.53 -7.87 19.48
N VAL A 373 -0.17 -7.41 20.51
CA VAL A 373 -0.78 -6.08 20.61
C VAL A 373 -0.16 -5.34 21.79
N PHE A 374 0.56 -4.27 21.48
CA PHE A 374 1.08 -3.33 22.45
C PHE A 374 0.17 -2.11 22.56
N ALA A 375 0.16 -1.48 23.72
CA ALA A 375 -0.46 -0.17 23.91
C ALA A 375 0.50 0.79 24.60
N TRP A 376 0.42 2.07 24.25
CA TRP A 376 1.10 3.11 25.01
C TRP A 376 0.32 3.45 26.30
N PRO A 377 0.98 4.02 27.33
CA PRO A 377 0.34 4.26 28.63
C PRO A 377 -0.91 5.15 28.57
N ALA A 378 -0.95 6.09 27.62
CA ALA A 378 -2.06 7.02 27.43
C ALA A 378 -3.09 6.55 26.38
N ALA A 379 -2.98 5.30 25.90
CA ALA A 379 -3.90 4.75 24.92
C ALA A 379 -5.25 4.40 25.55
N THR A 380 -6.32 4.53 24.76
CA THR A 380 -7.68 4.12 25.12
C THR A 380 -8.18 3.07 24.14
N VAL A 381 -8.61 1.93 24.68
CA VAL A 381 -9.25 0.83 23.94
C VAL A 381 -10.65 0.68 24.50
N ASP A 382 -11.67 0.95 23.70
CA ASP A 382 -13.07 0.93 24.16
C ASP A 382 -14.05 0.72 22.98
N VAL A 383 -15.34 0.49 23.28
CA VAL A 383 -16.40 0.35 22.27
C VAL A 383 -16.62 1.66 21.52
N MET A 384 -16.58 2.79 22.22
CA MET A 384 -16.72 4.12 21.62
C MET A 384 -16.08 5.18 22.51
N ASN A 385 -16.14 6.45 22.08
CA ASN A 385 -15.73 7.56 22.93
C ASN A 385 -16.56 7.58 24.23
N PRO A 386 -15.94 7.64 25.43
CA PRO A 386 -16.65 7.60 26.71
C PRO A 386 -17.72 8.68 26.86
N VAL A 387 -17.47 9.89 26.35
CA VAL A 387 -18.44 10.99 26.37
C VAL A 387 -19.67 10.64 25.53
N ALA A 388 -19.46 10.03 24.36
CA ALA A 388 -20.55 9.59 23.50
C ALA A 388 -21.33 8.42 24.13
N ALA A 389 -20.64 7.48 24.78
CA ALA A 389 -21.26 6.37 25.49
C ALA A 389 -22.19 6.86 26.60
N VAL A 390 -21.69 7.75 27.47
CA VAL A 390 -22.46 8.34 28.57
C VAL A 390 -23.70 9.07 28.08
N ARG A 391 -23.60 9.86 27.01
CA ARG A 391 -24.76 10.57 26.43
C ARG A 391 -25.84 9.62 25.91
N ILE A 392 -25.48 8.41 25.51
CA ILE A 392 -26.43 7.39 25.07
C ILE A 392 -27.03 6.67 26.27
N LEU A 393 -26.20 6.18 27.19
CA LEU A 393 -26.60 5.39 28.35
C LEU A 393 -27.42 6.21 29.36
N HIS A 394 -26.97 7.43 29.64
CA HIS A 394 -27.55 8.35 30.63
C HIS A 394 -28.37 9.46 29.98
N ARG A 395 -28.94 9.20 28.79
CA ARG A 395 -29.76 10.19 28.06
C ARG A 395 -30.87 10.77 28.95
N ARG A 396 -31.51 9.92 29.77
CA ARG A 396 -32.60 10.34 30.66
C ARG A 396 -32.09 11.22 31.80
N ASP A 397 -30.97 10.84 32.40
CA ASP A 397 -30.37 11.57 33.53
C ASP A 397 -29.87 12.96 33.09
N LEU A 398 -29.42 13.08 31.84
CA LEU A 398 -28.96 14.34 31.26
C LEU A 398 -30.07 15.19 30.62
N ALA A 399 -31.29 14.65 30.42
CA ALA A 399 -32.35 15.32 29.66
C ALA A 399 -32.91 16.59 30.33
N GLY A 400 -32.73 16.73 31.64
CA GLY A 400 -33.21 17.88 32.44
C GLY A 400 -32.12 18.83 32.92
N LEU A 401 -30.86 18.61 32.53
CA LEU A 401 -29.73 19.45 32.92
C LEU A 401 -29.30 20.34 31.76
N ASP A 402 -28.89 21.57 32.07
CA ASP A 402 -28.36 22.54 31.13
C ASP A 402 -27.06 23.18 31.63
N GLY A 403 -26.36 23.87 30.72
CA GLY A 403 -25.13 24.59 30.98
C GLY A 403 -24.11 23.82 31.82
N ALA A 404 -23.59 24.49 32.86
CA ALA A 404 -22.56 23.93 33.73
C ALA A 404 -23.03 22.70 34.54
N ALA A 405 -24.32 22.60 34.85
CA ALA A 405 -24.86 21.46 35.60
C ALA A 405 -24.83 20.17 34.75
N ARG A 406 -25.15 20.30 33.46
CA ARG A 406 -25.04 19.20 32.50
C ARG A 406 -23.59 18.78 32.30
N ASP A 407 -22.69 19.74 32.08
CA ASP A 407 -21.28 19.45 31.84
C ASP A 407 -20.63 18.74 33.04
N HIS A 408 -20.97 19.16 34.26
CA HIS A 408 -20.48 18.51 35.48
C HIS A 408 -21.04 17.10 35.65
N ALA A 409 -22.35 16.89 35.42
CA ALA A 409 -22.95 15.57 35.48
C ALA A 409 -22.37 14.63 34.41
N GLU A 410 -22.19 15.11 33.18
CA GLU A 410 -21.56 14.36 32.09
C GLU A 410 -20.12 13.96 32.43
N ALA A 411 -19.32 14.89 32.98
CA ALA A 411 -17.96 14.59 33.41
C ALA A 411 -17.92 13.52 34.52
N ALA A 412 -18.77 13.64 35.54
CA ALA A 412 -18.84 12.67 36.63
C ALA A 412 -19.28 11.27 36.15
N LEU A 413 -20.21 11.21 35.19
CA LEU A 413 -20.64 9.96 34.57
C LEU A 413 -19.53 9.36 33.69
N VAL A 414 -18.75 10.17 32.98
CA VAL A 414 -17.59 9.70 32.20
C VAL A 414 -16.53 9.10 33.12
N ASP A 415 -16.22 9.76 34.24
CA ASP A 415 -15.27 9.23 35.24
C ASP A 415 -15.77 7.94 35.92
N THR A 416 -17.09 7.80 36.07
CA THR A 416 -17.71 6.58 36.60
C THR A 416 -17.62 5.46 35.56
N HIS A 417 -18.03 5.74 34.33
CA HIS A 417 -17.94 4.79 33.23
C HIS A 417 -16.51 4.29 33.00
N ALA A 418 -15.51 5.18 33.02
CA ALA A 418 -14.10 4.81 32.86
C ALA A 418 -13.60 3.89 33.99
N ARG A 419 -14.12 4.04 35.21
CA ARG A 419 -13.81 3.14 36.34
C ARG A 419 -14.51 1.79 36.22
N GLU A 420 -15.75 1.77 35.72
CA GLU A 420 -16.53 0.55 35.54
C GLU A 420 -16.03 -0.30 34.37
N THR A 421 -15.54 0.32 33.30
CA THR A 421 -14.96 -0.40 32.15
C THR A 421 -13.50 -0.79 32.36
N GLY A 422 -12.85 -0.25 33.40
CA GLY A 422 -11.46 -0.53 33.81
C GLY A 422 -10.36 -0.14 32.82
N GLY A 423 -10.74 0.26 31.60
CA GLY A 423 -9.86 0.83 30.59
C GLY A 423 -8.72 -0.09 30.18
N LEU A 424 -7.53 0.50 30.01
CA LEU A 424 -6.38 -0.22 29.47
C LEU A 424 -5.83 -1.31 30.43
N ALA A 425 -5.94 -1.09 31.74
CA ALA A 425 -5.47 -2.07 32.72
C ALA A 425 -6.27 -3.38 32.63
N ASP A 426 -7.58 -3.26 32.51
CA ASP A 426 -8.47 -4.41 32.34
C ASP A 426 -8.28 -5.07 30.98
N ALA A 427 -8.06 -4.30 29.91
CA ALA A 427 -7.75 -4.85 28.59
C ALA A 427 -6.48 -5.71 28.59
N VAL A 428 -5.48 -5.34 29.41
CA VAL A 428 -4.25 -6.13 29.58
C VAL A 428 -4.51 -7.37 30.44
N ALA A 429 -5.19 -7.21 31.58
CA ALA A 429 -5.52 -8.32 32.46
C ALA A 429 -6.37 -9.40 31.76
N ALA A 430 -7.25 -8.98 30.84
CA ALA A 430 -8.08 -9.87 30.03
C ALA A 430 -7.36 -10.43 28.78
N GLY A 431 -6.15 -9.97 28.46
CA GLY A 431 -5.36 -10.44 27.30
C GLY A 431 -5.80 -9.87 25.95
N TYR A 432 -6.58 -8.79 25.91
CA TYR A 432 -6.94 -8.10 24.67
C TYR A 432 -5.80 -7.21 24.16
N VAL A 433 -4.93 -6.79 25.07
CA VAL A 433 -3.65 -6.12 24.85
C VAL A 433 -2.60 -6.94 25.59
N ASP A 434 -1.50 -7.31 24.96
CA ASP A 434 -0.49 -8.15 25.59
C ASP A 434 0.34 -7.39 26.63
N GLU A 435 0.67 -6.12 26.34
CA GLU A 435 1.64 -5.37 27.14
C GLU A 435 1.49 -3.85 26.94
N ILE A 436 1.63 -3.10 28.03
CA ILE A 436 1.80 -1.64 27.98
C ILE A 436 3.28 -1.34 27.81
N VAL A 437 3.64 -0.70 26.70
CA VAL A 437 5.04 -0.39 26.35
C VAL A 437 5.27 1.11 26.39
N ALA A 438 6.41 1.53 26.92
CA ALA A 438 6.84 2.92 26.82
C ALA A 438 7.05 3.29 25.33
N PRO A 439 6.66 4.50 24.87
CA PRO A 439 6.83 4.91 23.49
C PRO A 439 8.26 4.70 22.95
N ALA A 440 9.28 5.08 23.73
CA ALA A 440 10.68 4.88 23.39
C ALA A 440 11.11 3.41 23.21
N ALA A 441 10.42 2.45 23.84
CA ALA A 441 10.71 1.01 23.75
C ALA A 441 9.91 0.29 22.63
N THR A 442 9.03 1.02 21.93
CA THR A 442 8.13 0.46 20.90
C THR A 442 8.88 -0.32 19.83
N ARG A 443 9.95 0.24 19.27
CA ARG A 443 10.71 -0.41 18.19
C ARG A 443 11.33 -1.72 18.66
N ASP A 444 11.95 -1.73 19.83
CA ASP A 444 12.64 -2.92 20.34
C ASP A 444 11.62 -4.02 20.66
N ALA A 445 10.43 -3.66 21.15
CA ALA A 445 9.34 -4.61 21.37
C ALA A 445 8.85 -5.23 20.05
N ILE A 446 8.70 -4.41 19.00
CA ILE A 446 8.37 -4.89 17.64
C ILE A 446 9.48 -5.82 17.14
N ALA A 447 10.74 -5.39 17.19
CA ALA A 447 11.88 -6.14 16.69
C ALA A 447 12.01 -7.51 17.37
N ARG A 448 11.90 -7.57 18.71
CA ARG A 448 11.90 -8.83 19.46
C ARG A 448 10.77 -9.76 19.04
N THR A 449 9.56 -9.22 18.89
CA THR A 449 8.37 -10.00 18.49
C THR A 449 8.56 -10.58 17.09
N LEU A 450 9.02 -9.76 16.14
CA LEU A 450 9.28 -10.21 14.78
C LEU A 450 10.43 -11.22 14.73
N ALA A 451 11.51 -11.04 15.50
CA ALA A 451 12.63 -11.97 15.54
C ALA A 451 12.23 -13.37 16.05
N ALA A 452 11.31 -13.44 17.00
CA ALA A 452 10.80 -14.70 17.54
C ALA A 452 9.75 -15.38 16.65
N ALA A 453 9.10 -14.65 15.75
CA ALA A 453 8.02 -15.17 14.94
C ALA A 453 8.51 -15.96 13.71
N ALA A 454 7.84 -17.08 13.44
CA ALA A 454 8.10 -17.92 12.26
C ALA A 454 7.90 -17.15 10.95
N ASP A 455 8.62 -17.58 9.91
CA ASP A 455 8.47 -17.01 8.57
C ASP A 455 7.38 -17.78 7.81
N THR A 456 6.28 -17.11 7.52
CA THR A 456 5.06 -17.69 6.93
C THR A 456 4.60 -16.87 5.73
N ARG A 457 3.81 -17.48 4.86
CA ARG A 457 3.14 -16.84 3.72
C ARG A 457 1.70 -17.29 3.66
N GLY A 458 0.78 -16.34 3.50
CA GLY A 458 -0.63 -16.65 3.40
C GLY A 458 -1.04 -17.16 2.03
N ARG A 459 -2.17 -17.83 1.99
CA ARG A 459 -2.83 -18.24 0.74
C ARG A 459 -4.15 -17.47 0.60
N PRO A 460 -4.48 -16.98 -0.60
CA PRO A 460 -5.70 -16.20 -0.80
C PRO A 460 -6.95 -17.06 -0.57
N GLY A 461 -7.93 -16.50 0.15
CA GLY A 461 -9.29 -17.03 0.31
C GLY A 461 -10.33 -16.25 -0.50
N ASN A 462 -11.61 -16.53 -0.30
CA ASN A 462 -12.73 -15.88 -1.01
C ASN A 462 -13.13 -14.54 -0.37
N MET A 463 -12.39 -13.48 -0.70
CA MET A 463 -12.58 -12.14 -0.14
C MET A 463 -13.75 -11.38 -0.80
N PRO A 464 -14.46 -10.51 -0.06
CA PRO A 464 -15.38 -9.52 -0.66
C PRO A 464 -14.69 -8.63 -1.71
N LEU A 465 -15.36 -8.34 -2.84
CA LEU A 465 -14.86 -7.50 -3.94
C LEU A 465 -15.53 -6.12 -4.01
#